data_AF-A0A0E1W9C5-F1
#
_entry.id   AF-A0A0E1W9C5-F1
#
_cell.length_a   1.000
_cell.length_b   1.000
_cell.length_c   1.000
_cell.angle_alpha   90.00
_cell.angle_beta   90.00
_cell.angle_gamma   90.00
#
_symmetry.space_group_name_H-M   'P 1'
#
loop_
_entity.id
_entity.type
_entity.pdbx_description
1 polymer ?
#
loop_
_entity_poly.entity_id
_entity_poly.type
_entity_poly.pdbx_seq_one_letter_code
_entity_poly.pdbx_strand_id
1 'polypeptide(L)'
;MVLRGTGLPASAIASETSGKFPNTMYFLTGGTPAPSVLSALGMRNCVLVEDRFLVQPNNSLYKGIEPFTGMHLTYSKMGYGGFSDYTGLSAKFREGGSLPAAVAIHLTFFGKKTPEVFIEHFVSKSQLASDRDLAKKMREAIAAAVAASGRAGDSFGLTAAYKRYMDAHKHKTPVSLQENKRWSVAHHLDLMSGLLSGRFK
;
A
#
# COMPACT_ATOMS: atom_id res chain seq x y z
N MET A 1 -11.18 -9.94 22.23
CA MET A 1 -11.98 -10.88 21.41
C MET A 1 -11.85 -10.47 19.95
N VAL A 2 -11.56 -11.39 19.03
CA VAL A 2 -11.51 -11.11 17.59
C VAL A 2 -12.62 -11.90 16.92
N LEU A 3 -13.61 -11.20 16.38
CA LEU A 3 -14.68 -11.78 15.57
C LEU A 3 -14.38 -11.49 14.10
N ARG A 4 -14.28 -12.52 13.26
CA ARG A 4 -13.97 -12.37 11.84
C ARG A 4 -14.99 -13.12 10.99
N GLY A 5 -15.64 -12.41 10.06
CA GLY A 5 -16.52 -13.02 9.05
C GLY A 5 -17.72 -13.79 9.62
N THR A 6 -18.26 -13.35 10.76
CA THR A 6 -19.22 -14.13 11.56
C THR A 6 -20.63 -14.21 10.95
N GLY A 7 -20.90 -13.49 9.85
CA GLY A 7 -22.24 -13.39 9.26
C GLY A 7 -23.27 -12.69 10.16
N LEU A 8 -22.88 -12.28 11.37
CA LEU A 8 -23.75 -11.63 12.34
C LEU A 8 -24.09 -10.19 11.89
N PRO A 9 -25.34 -9.74 12.12
CA PRO A 9 -25.67 -8.35 11.88
C PRO A 9 -24.91 -7.44 12.84
N ALA A 10 -24.59 -6.22 12.37
CA ALA A 10 -23.81 -5.25 13.14
C ALA A 10 -24.43 -4.93 14.51
N SER A 11 -25.77 -4.93 14.62
CA SER A 11 -26.49 -4.74 15.88
C SER A 11 -26.24 -5.85 16.90
N ALA A 12 -26.18 -7.11 16.45
CA ALA A 12 -25.88 -8.24 17.33
C ALA A 12 -24.41 -8.23 17.79
N ILE A 13 -23.50 -7.79 16.91
CA ILE A 13 -22.11 -7.57 17.31
C ILE A 13 -22.05 -6.46 18.37
N ALA A 14 -22.74 -5.34 18.13
CA ALA A 14 -22.77 -4.21 19.05
C ALA A 14 -23.35 -4.57 20.42
N SER A 15 -24.39 -5.41 20.51
CA SER A 15 -24.95 -5.85 21.80
C SER A 15 -23.98 -6.73 22.59
N GLU A 16 -23.07 -7.44 21.91
CA GLU A 16 -22.07 -8.28 22.56
C GLU A 16 -20.80 -7.53 22.96
N THR A 17 -20.59 -6.34 22.44
CA THR A 17 -19.34 -5.59 22.67
C THR A 17 -19.55 -4.28 23.43
N SER A 18 -20.65 -3.57 23.18
CA SER A 18 -20.90 -2.24 23.72
C SER A 18 -21.05 -2.28 25.24
N GLY A 19 -20.25 -1.48 25.94
CA GLY A 19 -20.24 -1.43 27.41
C GLY A 19 -19.62 -2.65 28.11
N LYS A 20 -19.41 -3.77 27.39
CA LYS A 20 -18.75 -4.97 27.93
C LYS A 20 -17.23 -4.90 27.82
N PHE A 21 -16.70 -4.23 26.79
CA PHE A 21 -15.26 -4.07 26.60
C PHE A 21 -14.88 -2.60 26.39
N PRO A 22 -13.96 -2.04 27.19
CA PRO A 22 -13.44 -0.70 26.95
C PRO A 22 -12.65 -0.67 25.63
N ASN A 23 -12.74 0.44 24.89
CA ASN A 23 -11.98 0.70 23.66
C ASN A 23 -12.20 -0.35 22.54
N THR A 24 -13.43 -0.83 22.37
CA THR A 24 -13.75 -1.72 21.24
C THR A 24 -13.58 -0.98 19.92
N MET A 25 -12.77 -1.54 19.01
CA MET A 25 -12.62 -1.06 17.63
C MET A 25 -13.09 -2.10 16.62
N TYR A 26 -13.76 -1.66 15.57
CA TYR A 26 -14.27 -2.48 14.48
C TYR A 26 -13.51 -2.16 13.20
N PHE A 27 -12.85 -3.16 12.64
CA PHE A 27 -12.13 -3.06 11.37
C PHE A 27 -13.04 -3.53 10.24
N LEU A 28 -13.52 -2.60 9.43
CA LEU A 28 -14.54 -2.84 8.42
C LEU A 28 -13.86 -3.03 7.05
N THR A 29 -13.96 -4.23 6.49
CA THR A 29 -13.44 -4.57 5.17
C THR A 29 -14.56 -4.67 4.13
N GLY A 30 -14.25 -4.47 2.85
CA GLY A 30 -15.19 -4.75 1.75
C GLY A 30 -15.94 -3.53 1.19
N GLY A 31 -15.40 -2.32 1.40
CA GLY A 31 -15.93 -1.07 0.86
C GLY A 31 -16.67 -0.22 1.90
N THR A 32 -17.37 0.81 1.42
CA THR A 32 -18.11 1.76 2.27
C THR A 32 -19.24 1.06 3.02
N PRO A 33 -19.23 1.03 4.37
CA PRO A 33 -20.28 0.40 5.15
C PRO A 33 -21.62 1.15 4.98
N ALA A 34 -22.74 0.41 5.05
CA ALA A 34 -24.06 1.03 5.06
C ALA A 34 -24.22 1.97 6.29
N PRO A 35 -24.95 3.10 6.18
CA PRO A 35 -25.16 4.02 7.30
C PRO A 35 -25.73 3.35 8.56
N SER A 36 -26.58 2.32 8.39
CA SER A 36 -27.13 1.53 9.49
C SER A 36 -26.08 0.74 10.27
N VAL A 37 -25.05 0.22 9.58
CA VAL A 37 -23.92 -0.48 10.20
C VAL A 37 -23.09 0.50 11.04
N LEU A 38 -22.79 1.67 10.47
CA LEU A 38 -22.04 2.72 11.16
C LEU A 38 -22.78 3.26 12.39
N SER A 39 -24.10 3.41 12.29
CA SER A 39 -24.97 3.80 13.40
C SER A 39 -24.95 2.75 14.52
N ALA A 40 -25.09 1.47 14.17
CA ALA A 40 -25.11 0.38 15.15
C ALA A 40 -23.78 0.20 15.90
N LEU A 41 -22.64 0.34 15.22
CA LEU A 41 -21.31 0.12 15.80
C LEU A 41 -20.72 1.37 16.47
N GLY A 42 -21.25 2.54 16.12
CA GLY A 42 -20.68 3.84 16.47
C GLY A 42 -19.46 4.17 15.59
N MET A 43 -19.58 5.20 14.76
CA MET A 43 -18.54 5.59 13.79
C MET A 43 -17.15 5.80 14.40
N ARG A 44 -17.08 6.38 15.61
CA ARG A 44 -15.82 6.62 16.33
C ARG A 44 -15.08 5.35 16.76
N ASN A 45 -15.75 4.21 16.72
CA ASN A 45 -15.17 2.90 16.99
C ASN A 45 -14.81 2.16 15.69
N CYS A 46 -15.05 2.76 14.52
CA CYS A 46 -14.86 2.09 13.24
C CYS A 46 -13.56 2.56 12.57
N VAL A 47 -12.82 1.61 12.02
CA VAL A 47 -11.64 1.79 11.16
C VAL A 47 -11.97 1.19 9.80
N LEU A 48 -11.92 2.00 8.75
CA LEU A 48 -12.11 1.51 7.39
C LEU A 48 -10.84 0.82 6.89
N VAL A 49 -10.99 -0.43 6.46
CA VAL A 49 -9.93 -1.26 5.88
C VAL A 49 -10.20 -1.46 4.40
N GLU A 50 -9.53 -0.65 3.58
CA GLU A 50 -9.79 -0.58 2.14
C GLU A 50 -8.53 -0.95 1.36
N ASP A 51 -8.65 -1.99 0.52
CA ASP A 51 -7.64 -2.25 -0.50
C ASP A 51 -7.77 -1.18 -1.60
N ARG A 52 -6.84 -0.24 -1.60
CA ARG A 52 -6.79 0.86 -2.57
C ARG A 52 -5.77 0.60 -3.68
N PHE A 53 -5.11 -0.55 -3.68
CA PHE A 53 -4.15 -0.91 -4.72
C PHE A 53 -4.90 -1.37 -5.98
N LEU A 54 -4.77 -0.61 -7.07
CA LEU A 54 -5.42 -0.93 -8.35
C LEU A 54 -4.69 -2.07 -9.06
N VAL A 55 -5.12 -3.30 -8.79
CA VAL A 55 -4.51 -4.50 -9.36
C VAL A 55 -4.68 -4.56 -10.87
N GLN A 56 -3.57 -4.74 -11.58
CA GLN A 56 -3.57 -5.00 -13.01
C GLN A 56 -3.47 -6.51 -13.32
N PRO A 57 -4.01 -6.99 -14.47
CA PRO A 57 -3.92 -8.39 -14.87
C PRO A 57 -2.47 -8.92 -14.95
N ASN A 58 -1.52 -8.04 -15.28
CA ASN A 58 -0.09 -8.35 -15.32
C ASN A 58 0.77 -7.07 -15.16
N ASN A 59 2.07 -7.24 -14.96
CA ASN A 59 2.99 -6.15 -14.63
C ASN A 59 3.17 -5.09 -15.75
N SER A 60 3.01 -5.44 -17.04
CA SER A 60 3.24 -4.47 -18.13
C SER A 60 2.13 -3.44 -18.26
N LEU A 61 0.97 -3.73 -17.65
CA LEU A 61 -0.21 -2.88 -17.70
C LEU A 61 -0.23 -1.79 -16.64
N TYR A 62 0.59 -1.86 -15.59
CA TYR A 62 0.72 -0.74 -14.65
C TYR A 62 1.30 0.50 -15.33
N LYS A 63 0.77 1.68 -15.02
CA LYS A 63 1.16 2.96 -15.63
C LYS A 63 1.34 4.05 -14.58
N GLY A 64 2.51 4.69 -14.60
CA GLY A 64 2.71 5.99 -13.97
C GLY A 64 2.33 6.04 -12.49
N ILE A 65 1.68 7.15 -12.11
CA ILE A 65 1.31 7.53 -10.75
C ILE A 65 -0.19 7.40 -10.59
N GLU A 66 -0.62 6.83 -9.47
CA GLU A 66 -2.03 6.68 -9.10
C GLU A 66 -2.26 7.19 -7.67
N PRO A 67 -3.42 7.80 -7.35
CA PRO A 67 -3.79 8.10 -5.97
C PRO A 67 -3.86 6.82 -5.13
N PHE A 68 -3.30 6.85 -3.91
CA PHE A 68 -3.28 5.70 -3.03
C PHE A 68 -4.21 5.90 -1.83
N THR A 69 -3.93 6.88 -0.98
CA THR A 69 -4.80 7.20 0.17
C THR A 69 -4.65 8.65 0.65
N GLY A 70 -5.76 9.26 1.02
CA GLY A 70 -5.81 10.50 1.81
C GLY A 70 -6.47 10.28 3.18
N MET A 71 -6.74 9.04 3.56
CA MET A 71 -7.55 8.73 4.74
C MET A 71 -6.91 9.19 6.04
N HIS A 72 -5.58 9.19 6.14
CA HIS A 72 -4.85 9.74 7.28
C HIS A 72 -5.14 11.23 7.53
N LEU A 73 -5.63 11.96 6.52
CA LEU A 73 -5.98 13.38 6.61
C LEU A 73 -7.47 13.61 6.90
N THR A 74 -8.34 12.66 6.54
CA THR A 74 -9.79 12.86 6.49
C THR A 74 -10.57 11.99 7.46
N TYR A 75 -10.05 10.85 7.93
CA TYR A 75 -10.80 9.87 8.72
C TYR A 75 -11.49 10.49 9.95
N SER A 76 -10.77 11.34 10.68
CA SER A 76 -11.31 12.00 11.88
C SER A 76 -12.40 13.02 11.55
N LYS A 77 -12.23 13.79 10.46
CA LYS A 77 -13.26 14.75 9.98
C LYS A 77 -14.53 14.02 9.51
N MET A 78 -14.38 12.80 9.02
CA MET A 78 -15.49 11.91 8.64
C MET A 78 -16.11 11.19 9.85
N GLY A 79 -15.58 11.36 11.07
CA GLY A 79 -16.11 10.76 12.30
C GLY A 79 -15.62 9.35 12.62
N TYR A 80 -14.67 8.81 11.85
CA TYR A 80 -14.08 7.50 12.10
C TYR A 80 -13.04 7.53 13.23
N GLY A 81 -12.87 6.38 13.88
CA GLY A 81 -11.88 6.20 14.96
C GLY A 81 -10.46 5.97 14.47
N GLY A 82 -10.29 5.61 13.20
CA GLY A 82 -8.99 5.39 12.58
C GLY A 82 -9.09 5.19 11.07
N PHE A 83 -7.93 4.93 10.47
CA PHE A 83 -7.81 4.57 9.07
C PHE A 83 -6.86 3.37 8.91
N SER A 84 -6.78 2.84 7.69
CA SER A 84 -5.78 1.87 7.30
C SER A 84 -4.97 2.37 6.10
N ASP A 85 -3.74 1.91 6.02
CA ASP A 85 -2.77 2.17 4.96
C ASP A 85 -2.45 0.86 4.23
N TYR A 86 -3.49 0.16 3.76
CA TYR A 86 -3.35 -1.14 3.08
C TYR A 86 -2.12 -1.14 2.14
N THR A 87 -1.32 -2.20 2.13
CA THR A 87 -0.02 -2.17 1.42
C THR A 87 -0.19 -2.08 -0.10
N GLY A 88 0.83 -1.63 -0.83
CA GLY A 88 0.89 -1.67 -2.32
C GLY A 88 0.98 -3.08 -2.93
N LEU A 89 0.34 -4.06 -2.31
CA LEU A 89 0.20 -5.44 -2.77
C LEU A 89 -1.27 -5.78 -2.88
N SER A 90 -1.62 -6.57 -3.88
CA SER A 90 -2.97 -7.16 -4.02
C SER A 90 -3.39 -7.92 -2.76
N ALA A 91 -4.61 -7.64 -2.25
CA ALA A 91 -5.23 -8.44 -1.18
C ALA A 91 -5.43 -9.92 -1.56
N LYS A 92 -5.57 -10.20 -2.86
CA LYS A 92 -5.74 -11.56 -3.37
C LYS A 92 -4.38 -12.25 -3.50
N PHE A 93 -4.18 -13.29 -2.69
CA PHE A 93 -3.11 -14.25 -2.90
C PHE A 93 -3.37 -15.03 -4.19
N ARG A 94 -2.34 -15.22 -5.01
CA ARG A 94 -2.38 -16.11 -6.17
C ARG A 94 -1.28 -17.15 -5.96
N GLU A 95 -1.68 -18.41 -5.94
CA GLU A 95 -0.76 -19.53 -5.79
C GLU A 95 -0.02 -19.79 -7.12
N GLY A 96 1.28 -20.04 -7.04
CA GLY A 96 2.15 -20.19 -8.21
C GLY A 96 2.64 -18.87 -8.83
N GLY A 97 3.41 -19.00 -9.91
CA GLY A 97 3.93 -17.87 -10.68
C GLY A 97 4.80 -18.34 -11.83
N SER A 98 4.48 -17.88 -13.05
CA SER A 98 5.37 -18.04 -14.19
C SER A 98 6.41 -16.91 -14.21
N LEU A 99 7.47 -17.07 -15.00
CA LEU A 99 8.39 -15.97 -15.22
C LEU A 99 7.62 -14.77 -15.80
N PRO A 100 7.66 -13.61 -15.15
CA PRO A 100 6.82 -12.50 -15.57
C PRO A 100 7.33 -11.89 -16.87
N ALA A 101 6.39 -11.49 -17.72
CA ALA A 101 6.70 -10.79 -18.97
C ALA A 101 7.42 -9.45 -18.70
N ALA A 102 7.06 -8.77 -17.61
CA ALA A 102 7.70 -7.56 -17.11
C ALA A 102 7.88 -7.61 -15.59
N VAL A 103 8.87 -6.92 -15.03
CA VAL A 103 9.01 -6.70 -13.59
C VAL A 103 8.42 -5.33 -13.25
N ALA A 104 7.67 -5.24 -12.16
CA ALA A 104 7.20 -3.97 -11.62
C ALA A 104 7.72 -3.77 -10.18
N ILE A 105 8.05 -2.53 -9.84
CA ILE A 105 8.32 -2.06 -8.48
C ILE A 105 7.24 -1.02 -8.17
N HIS A 106 6.61 -1.14 -7.01
CA HIS A 106 5.54 -0.25 -6.58
C HIS A 106 6.01 0.51 -5.34
N LEU A 107 6.18 1.83 -5.47
CA LEU A 107 6.62 2.67 -4.36
C LEU A 107 5.59 3.76 -4.09
N THR A 108 5.23 3.91 -2.82
CA THR A 108 4.37 5.01 -2.39
C THR A 108 5.18 6.28 -2.18
N PHE A 109 4.53 7.43 -2.30
CA PHE A 109 5.12 8.73 -2.01
C PHE A 109 4.03 9.71 -1.58
N PHE A 110 4.37 10.79 -0.89
CA PHE A 110 3.39 11.81 -0.49
C PHE A 110 3.44 13.06 -1.38
N GLY A 111 2.33 13.77 -1.58
CA GLY A 111 2.36 15.06 -2.27
C GLY A 111 3.09 16.12 -1.42
N LYS A 112 3.90 16.98 -2.05
CA LYS A 112 4.50 18.13 -1.33
C LYS A 112 3.49 19.24 -1.05
N LYS A 113 2.46 19.39 -1.91
CA LYS A 113 1.40 20.40 -1.73
C LYS A 113 0.35 19.94 -0.73
N THR A 114 -0.06 18.68 -0.84
CA THR A 114 -0.96 17.98 0.08
C THR A 114 -0.26 16.70 0.48
N PRO A 115 -0.13 16.37 1.78
CA PRO A 115 0.50 15.14 2.23
C PRO A 115 -0.35 13.88 1.93
N GLU A 116 -1.17 13.91 0.88
CA GLU A 116 -1.86 12.73 0.34
C GLU A 116 -0.83 11.76 -0.23
N VAL A 117 -1.13 10.46 -0.13
CA VAL A 117 -0.23 9.40 -0.54
C VAL A 117 -0.66 8.89 -1.91
N PHE A 118 0.32 8.75 -2.79
CA PHE A 118 0.24 8.23 -4.13
C PHE A 118 1.11 6.98 -4.23
N ILE A 119 0.91 6.22 -5.30
CA ILE A 119 1.76 5.08 -5.66
C ILE A 119 2.26 5.26 -7.08
N GLU A 120 3.53 4.95 -7.31
CA GLU A 120 4.13 4.94 -8.65
C GLU A 120 4.59 3.53 -9.00
N HIS A 121 4.31 3.14 -10.25
CA HIS A 121 4.62 1.83 -10.78
C HIS A 121 5.80 1.92 -11.76
N PHE A 122 6.96 1.42 -11.34
CA PHE A 122 8.17 1.35 -12.16
C PHE A 122 8.25 0.00 -12.84
N VAL A 123 7.89 -0.03 -14.12
CA VAL A 123 7.85 -1.25 -14.94
C VAL A 123 9.12 -1.37 -15.78
N SER A 124 9.66 -2.57 -15.89
CA SER A 124 10.80 -2.88 -16.77
C SER A 124 10.50 -2.50 -18.23
N LYS A 125 11.52 -2.03 -18.94
CA LYS A 125 11.42 -1.69 -20.37
C LYS A 125 11.23 -2.95 -21.21
N SER A 126 11.89 -4.04 -20.82
CA SER A 126 11.76 -5.36 -21.40
C SER A 126 10.47 -6.01 -20.89
N GLN A 127 9.50 -6.19 -21.78
CA GLN A 127 8.15 -6.68 -21.46
C GLN A 127 7.73 -7.91 -22.28
N LEU A 128 8.60 -8.40 -23.17
CA LEU A 128 8.32 -9.59 -23.98
C LEU A 128 8.33 -10.84 -23.10
N ALA A 129 7.32 -11.69 -23.25
CA ALA A 129 7.21 -12.96 -22.53
C ALA A 129 8.32 -13.96 -22.92
N SER A 130 8.87 -13.84 -24.13
CA SER A 130 9.98 -14.64 -24.63
C SER A 130 11.34 -14.23 -24.04
N ASP A 131 11.50 -12.97 -23.58
CA ASP A 131 12.70 -12.54 -22.88
C ASP A 131 12.72 -13.15 -21.48
N ARG A 132 13.65 -14.07 -21.22
CA ARG A 132 13.77 -14.78 -19.96
C ARG A 132 14.76 -14.13 -18.98
N ASP A 133 15.41 -13.02 -19.34
CA ASP A 133 16.39 -12.34 -18.49
C ASP A 133 15.71 -11.50 -17.39
N LEU A 134 15.39 -12.16 -16.28
CA LEU A 134 14.76 -11.54 -15.12
C LEU A 134 15.66 -10.49 -14.46
N ALA A 135 16.97 -10.74 -14.42
CA ALA A 135 17.93 -9.85 -13.77
C ALA A 135 18.03 -8.51 -14.52
N LYS A 136 18.03 -8.54 -15.85
CA LYS A 136 17.92 -7.35 -16.69
C LYS A 136 16.60 -6.60 -16.43
N LYS A 137 15.47 -7.29 -16.46
CA LYS A 137 14.15 -6.66 -16.19
C LYS A 137 14.11 -5.98 -14.82
N MET A 138 14.62 -6.65 -13.80
CA MET A 138 14.73 -6.07 -12.45
C MET A 138 15.63 -4.83 -12.45
N ARG A 139 16.83 -4.89 -13.06
CA ARG A 139 17.75 -3.73 -13.15
C ARG A 139 17.10 -2.54 -13.87
N GLU A 140 16.32 -2.78 -14.91
CA GLU A 140 15.59 -1.73 -15.62
C GLU A 140 14.52 -1.06 -14.73
N ALA A 141 13.73 -1.85 -14.00
CA ALA A 141 12.73 -1.33 -13.08
C ALA A 141 13.37 -0.55 -11.93
N ILE A 142 14.47 -1.06 -11.33
CA ILE A 142 15.23 -0.37 -10.29
C ILE A 142 15.81 0.95 -10.83
N ALA A 143 16.38 0.94 -12.03
CA ALA A 143 16.93 2.15 -12.64
C ALA A 143 15.86 3.24 -12.81
N ALA A 144 14.63 2.85 -13.21
CA ALA A 144 13.51 3.78 -13.30
C ALA A 144 13.11 4.33 -11.92
N ALA A 145 13.02 3.47 -10.89
CA ALA A 145 12.69 3.86 -9.53
C ALA A 145 13.73 4.80 -8.90
N VAL A 146 15.02 4.60 -9.20
CA VAL A 146 16.11 5.47 -8.73
C VAL A 146 16.14 6.79 -9.51
N ALA A 147 15.93 6.77 -10.83
CA ALA A 147 15.84 7.99 -11.62
C ALA A 147 14.71 8.92 -11.14
N ALA A 148 13.64 8.35 -10.60
CA ALA A 148 12.54 9.09 -9.99
C ALA A 148 12.94 9.96 -8.78
N SER A 149 14.06 9.68 -8.10
CA SER A 149 14.61 10.51 -7.01
C SER A 149 15.26 11.81 -7.50
N GLY A 150 15.43 11.98 -8.82
CA GLY A 150 15.95 13.22 -9.40
C GLY A 150 14.86 14.28 -9.60
N ARG A 151 13.59 13.94 -9.37
CA ARG A 151 12.47 14.86 -9.63
C ARG A 151 12.40 15.91 -8.51
N ALA A 152 12.32 17.19 -8.90
CA ALA A 152 12.15 18.31 -7.99
C ALA A 152 10.84 18.13 -7.20
N GLY A 153 10.92 17.49 -6.02
CA GLY A 153 9.71 16.87 -5.50
C GLY A 153 9.86 15.65 -4.62
N ASP A 154 11.06 15.12 -4.38
CA ASP A 154 11.28 13.91 -3.56
C ASP A 154 10.35 13.78 -2.37
N SER A 155 9.43 12.83 -2.47
CA SER A 155 8.48 12.47 -1.44
C SER A 155 8.34 10.95 -1.27
N PHE A 156 9.21 10.16 -1.90
CA PHE A 156 9.37 8.73 -1.57
C PHE A 156 9.99 8.56 -0.18
N GLY A 157 10.49 9.64 0.43
CA GLY A 157 11.23 9.60 1.68
C GLY A 157 12.55 8.83 1.53
N LEU A 158 13.55 9.18 2.33
CA LEU A 158 14.79 8.41 2.41
C LEU A 158 14.63 7.18 3.32
N THR A 159 13.59 6.39 3.04
CA THR A 159 13.29 5.13 3.75
C THR A 159 14.44 4.13 3.60
N ALA A 160 14.61 3.26 4.58
CA ALA A 160 15.68 2.26 4.54
C ALA A 160 15.57 1.34 3.31
N ALA A 161 14.34 0.98 2.93
CA ALA A 161 14.09 0.16 1.75
C ALA A 161 14.35 0.89 0.43
N TYR A 162 14.04 2.19 0.33
CA TYR A 162 14.35 2.96 -0.89
C TYR A 162 15.86 3.11 -1.09
N LYS A 163 16.62 3.30 0.00
CA LYS A 163 18.10 3.29 -0.04
C LYS A 163 18.65 1.97 -0.59
N ARG A 164 18.05 0.83 -0.24
CA ARG A 164 18.47 -0.47 -0.81
C ARG A 164 18.33 -0.55 -2.32
N TYR A 165 17.27 0.06 -2.90
CA TYR A 165 17.16 0.17 -4.36
C TYR A 165 18.27 1.05 -4.96
N MET A 166 18.58 2.18 -4.32
CA MET A 166 19.68 3.05 -4.75
C MET A 166 21.03 2.33 -4.70
N ASP A 167 21.32 1.64 -3.60
CA ASP A 167 22.55 0.88 -3.41
C ASP A 167 22.65 -0.27 -4.43
N ALA A 168 21.57 -1.02 -4.64
CA ALA A 168 21.53 -2.07 -5.65
C ALA A 168 21.76 -1.51 -7.07
N HIS A 169 21.21 -0.34 -7.39
CA HIS A 169 21.46 0.33 -8.67
C HIS A 169 22.91 0.77 -8.84
N LYS A 170 23.50 1.34 -7.78
CA LYS A 170 24.87 1.85 -7.74
C LYS A 170 25.90 0.72 -7.87
N HIS A 171 25.71 -0.35 -7.11
CA HIS A 171 26.65 -1.47 -7.02
C HIS A 171 26.33 -2.61 -7.99
N LYS A 172 25.27 -2.48 -8.80
CA LYS A 172 24.76 -3.52 -9.70
C LYS A 172 24.46 -4.85 -8.98
N THR A 173 24.07 -4.76 -7.71
CA THR A 173 23.72 -5.91 -6.89
C THR A 173 22.47 -6.60 -7.46
N PRO A 174 22.48 -7.93 -7.67
CA PRO A 174 21.29 -8.67 -8.05
C PRO A 174 20.18 -8.53 -7.02
N VAL A 175 18.93 -8.39 -7.47
CA VAL A 175 17.74 -8.31 -6.61
C VAL A 175 16.73 -9.33 -7.10
N SER A 176 16.29 -10.20 -6.18
CA SER A 176 15.25 -11.19 -6.44
C SER A 176 13.84 -10.59 -6.44
N LEU A 177 12.86 -11.31 -6.98
CA LEU A 177 11.46 -10.90 -6.89
C LEU A 177 10.96 -10.86 -5.44
N GLN A 178 11.48 -11.74 -4.58
CA GLN A 178 11.15 -11.76 -3.15
C GLN A 178 11.68 -10.52 -2.44
N GLU A 179 12.93 -10.13 -2.72
CA GLU A 179 13.51 -8.90 -2.17
C GLU A 179 12.76 -7.66 -2.64
N ASN A 180 12.46 -7.56 -3.94
CA ASN A 180 11.64 -6.45 -4.48
C ASN A 180 10.30 -6.31 -3.73
N LYS A 181 9.56 -7.42 -3.55
CA LYS A 181 8.29 -7.39 -2.79
C LYS A 181 8.49 -6.94 -1.34
N ARG A 182 9.51 -7.50 -0.66
CA ARG A 182 9.83 -7.14 0.74
C ARG A 182 10.20 -5.67 0.87
N TRP A 183 11.02 -5.15 -0.03
CA TRP A 183 11.44 -3.76 0.00
C TRP A 183 10.29 -2.81 -0.33
N SER A 184 9.41 -3.16 -1.27
CA SER A 184 8.22 -2.36 -1.57
C SER A 184 7.28 -2.24 -0.36
N VAL A 185 7.03 -3.33 0.37
CA VAL A 185 6.23 -3.31 1.61
C VAL A 185 6.95 -2.53 2.73
N ALA A 186 8.23 -2.82 2.96
CA ALA A 186 9.00 -2.14 4.01
C ALA A 186 9.09 -0.63 3.76
N HIS A 187 9.24 -0.23 2.50
CA HIS A 187 9.18 1.15 2.07
C HIS A 187 7.85 1.81 2.43
N HIS A 188 6.73 1.17 2.10
CA HIS A 188 5.41 1.70 2.41
C HIS A 188 5.22 1.93 3.91
N LEU A 189 5.52 0.93 4.73
CA LEU A 189 5.39 1.03 6.20
C LEU A 189 6.28 2.13 6.79
N ASP A 190 7.53 2.20 6.35
CA ASP A 190 8.49 3.22 6.79
C ASP A 190 8.04 4.63 6.36
N LEU A 191 7.53 4.76 5.13
CA LEU A 191 6.97 6.01 4.61
C LEU A 191 5.74 6.46 5.41
N MET A 192 4.76 5.59 5.62
CA MET A 192 3.55 5.93 6.37
C MET A 192 3.89 6.29 7.81
N SER A 193 4.72 5.49 8.48
CA SER A 193 5.20 5.79 9.84
C SER A 193 5.92 7.14 9.90
N GLY A 194 6.80 7.42 8.93
CA GLY A 194 7.52 8.69 8.85
C GLY A 194 6.61 9.88 8.59
N LEU A 195 5.60 9.72 7.73
CA LEU A 195 4.62 10.76 7.44
C LEU A 195 3.79 11.09 8.68
N LEU A 196 3.27 10.08 9.37
CA LEU A 196 2.42 10.24 10.56
C LEU A 196 3.17 10.79 11.78
N SER A 197 4.48 10.50 11.89
CA SER A 197 5.35 11.04 12.94
C SER A 197 5.96 12.40 12.61
N GLY A 198 5.74 12.94 11.40
CA GLY A 198 6.31 14.22 10.98
C GLY A 198 7.81 14.18 10.69
N ARG A 199 8.36 13.00 10.35
CA ARG A 199 9.78 12.80 10.03
C ARG A 199 10.20 13.45 8.71
N PHE A 200 9.28 13.55 7.75
CA PHE A 200 9.54 14.19 6.46
C PHE A 200 9.01 15.63 6.53
N LYS A 201 9.91 16.58 6.78
CA LYS A 201 9.62 18.02 6.75
C LYS A 201 9.94 18.61 5.38
#